data_AF-A0A2D6X399-F1
#
_entry.id   AF-A0A2D6X399-F1
#
_cell.length_a   1.000
_cell.length_b   1.000
_cell.length_c   1.000
_cell.angle_alpha   90.00
_cell.angle_beta   90.00
_cell.angle_gamma   90.00
#
_symmetry.space_group_name_H-M   'P 1'
#
loop_
_entity.id
_entity.type
_entity.pdbx_description
1 polymer ?
#
loop_
_entity_poly.entity_id
_entity_poly.type
_entity_poly.pdbx_seq_one_letter_code
_entity_poly.pdbx_strand_id
1 'polypeptide(L)'
;MTKKKTPAKPEKMAQLMADLTFGELVDKLMSESPIEGTATKLLLAESVAALRFELRVLLAKQKEGKIRAEEVRVIPGLASNIRRTLERLGTTNPVEEDFDF
;
A
#
# COMPACT_ATOMS: atom_id res chain seq x y z
N MET A 1 -17.19 1.04 37.77
CA MET A 1 -17.33 1.22 36.30
C MET A 1 -15.96 1.55 35.69
N THR A 2 -15.15 0.55 35.40
CA THR A 2 -13.83 0.74 34.78
C THR A 2 -13.96 0.51 33.27
N LYS A 3 -13.94 1.60 32.49
CA LYS A 3 -13.94 1.55 31.03
C LYS A 3 -12.63 0.91 30.57
N LYS A 4 -12.68 -0.36 30.14
CA LYS A 4 -11.57 -1.01 29.43
C LYS A 4 -11.38 -0.27 28.11
N LYS A 5 -10.25 0.43 27.94
CA LYS A 5 -9.78 0.89 26.63
C LYS A 5 -9.46 -0.36 25.82
N THR A 6 -10.34 -0.72 24.89
CA THR A 6 -10.08 -1.74 23.89
C THR A 6 -8.92 -1.26 23.01
N PRO A 7 -7.87 -2.06 22.76
CA PRO A 7 -6.88 -1.69 21.75
C PRO A 7 -7.61 -1.60 20.40
N ALA A 8 -7.34 -0.53 19.64
CA ALA A 8 -7.87 -0.41 18.30
C ALA A 8 -7.43 -1.64 17.50
N LYS A 9 -8.41 -2.42 17.01
CA LYS A 9 -8.14 -3.63 16.24
C LYS A 9 -7.28 -3.30 14.99
N PRO A 10 -6.34 -4.18 14.60
CA PRO A 10 -5.54 -4.04 13.37
C PRO A 10 -6.42 -3.79 12.12
N GLU A 11 -7.60 -4.41 12.09
CA GLU A 11 -8.63 -4.29 11.06
C GLU A 11 -9.00 -2.83 10.69
N LYS A 12 -8.97 -1.89 11.66
CA LYS A 12 -9.30 -0.48 11.38
C LYS A 12 -8.15 0.31 10.72
N MET A 13 -6.90 -0.11 10.91
CA MET A 13 -5.74 0.51 10.25
C MET A 13 -5.59 0.02 8.80
N ALA A 14 -5.82 -1.27 8.56
CA ALA A 14 -5.88 -1.86 7.21
C ALA A 14 -6.99 -1.22 6.36
N GLN A 15 -8.18 -1.04 6.94
CA GLN A 15 -9.29 -0.34 6.28
C GLN A 15 -8.98 1.14 5.98
N LEU A 16 -8.23 1.85 6.85
CA LEU A 16 -7.86 3.25 6.63
C LEU A 16 -6.90 3.42 5.44
N MET A 17 -6.09 2.40 5.13
CA MET A 17 -5.17 2.38 4.00
C MET A 17 -5.87 1.96 2.69
N ALA A 18 -7.03 1.31 2.81
CA ALA A 18 -7.89 0.89 1.69
C ALA A 18 -8.49 2.09 0.91
N ASP A 19 -8.60 3.26 1.54
CA ASP A 19 -9.38 4.39 1.01
C ASP A 19 -8.56 5.60 0.56
N LEU A 20 -7.23 5.59 0.74
CA LEU A 20 -6.41 6.71 0.28
C LEU A 20 -6.45 6.81 -1.24
N THR A 21 -6.80 7.99 -1.74
CA THR A 21 -6.59 8.40 -3.13
C THR A 21 -5.08 8.42 -3.44
N PHE A 22 -4.73 8.46 -4.72
CA PHE A 22 -3.33 8.55 -5.15
C PHE A 22 -2.60 9.71 -4.45
N GLY A 23 -3.20 10.90 -4.43
CA GLY A 23 -2.62 12.09 -3.80
C GLY A 23 -2.44 11.93 -2.30
N GLU A 24 -3.46 11.46 -1.58
CA GLU A 24 -3.39 11.29 -0.12
C GLU A 24 -2.33 10.25 0.28
N LEU A 25 -2.15 9.19 -0.51
CA LEU A 25 -1.10 8.20 -0.27
C LEU A 25 0.29 8.81 -0.51
N VAL A 26 0.47 9.58 -1.58
CA VAL A 26 1.74 10.27 -1.84
C VAL A 26 2.08 11.23 -0.69
N ASP A 27 1.13 12.08 -0.29
CA ASP A 27 1.31 13.05 0.80
C ASP A 27 1.67 12.36 2.12
N LYS A 28 0.98 11.25 2.43
CA LYS A 28 1.27 10.44 3.61
C LYS A 28 2.69 9.88 3.58
N LEU A 29 3.09 9.22 2.49
CA LEU A 29 4.43 8.65 2.35
C LEU A 29 5.52 9.72 2.39
N MET A 30 5.26 10.89 1.81
CA MET A 30 6.13 12.07 1.88
C MET A 30 6.30 12.59 3.31
N SER A 31 5.23 12.56 4.11
CA SER A 31 5.26 13.02 5.51
C SER A 31 5.96 12.04 6.46
N GLU A 32 5.87 10.74 6.18
CA GLU A 32 6.39 9.68 7.05
C GLU A 32 7.84 9.28 6.74
N SER A 33 8.30 9.55 5.51
CA SER A 33 9.63 9.12 5.07
C SER A 33 10.75 9.97 5.72
N PRO A 34 11.77 9.33 6.31
CA PRO A 34 12.95 10.02 6.86
C PRO A 34 13.93 10.53 5.80
N ILE A 35 13.70 10.31 4.51
CA ILE A 35 14.60 10.77 3.43
C ILE A 35 14.63 12.31 3.40
N GLU A 36 15.81 12.92 3.35
CA GLU A 36 15.95 14.38 3.27
C GLU A 36 15.69 14.93 1.86
N GLY A 37 16.08 14.19 0.82
CA GLY A 37 15.92 14.60 -0.58
C GLY A 37 14.46 14.58 -1.05
N THR A 38 13.85 15.77 -1.19
CA THR A 38 12.43 15.93 -1.60
C THR A 38 12.11 15.26 -2.93
N ALA A 39 12.97 15.42 -3.95
CA ALA A 39 12.74 14.83 -5.27
C ALA A 39 12.76 13.30 -5.24
N THR A 40 13.75 12.71 -4.56
CA THR A 40 13.85 11.25 -4.38
C THR A 40 12.66 10.71 -3.60
N LYS A 41 12.26 11.41 -2.54
CA LYS A 41 11.11 11.03 -1.71
C LYS A 41 9.82 11.03 -2.53
N LEU A 42 9.59 12.08 -3.32
CA LEU A 42 8.40 12.21 -4.16
C LEU A 42 8.33 11.10 -5.19
N LEU A 43 9.44 10.85 -5.89
CA LEU A 43 9.51 9.80 -6.90
C LEU A 43 9.18 8.41 -6.32
N LEU A 44 9.73 8.10 -5.14
CA LEU A 44 9.45 6.83 -4.48
C LEU A 44 7.99 6.74 -3.98
N ALA A 45 7.44 7.84 -3.44
CA ALA A 45 6.05 7.90 -2.99
C ALA A 45 5.06 7.72 -4.16
N GLU A 46 5.28 8.41 -5.27
CA GLU A 46 4.49 8.26 -6.50
C GLU A 46 4.59 6.83 -7.06
N SER A 47 5.79 6.24 -7.01
CA SER A 47 6.00 4.85 -7.44
C SER A 47 5.18 3.87 -6.61
N VAL A 48 5.17 4.02 -5.28
CA VAL A 48 4.33 3.18 -4.41
C VAL A 48 2.84 3.38 -4.73
N ALA A 49 2.40 4.63 -4.89
CA ALA A 49 1.00 4.93 -5.17
C ALA A 49 0.53 4.35 -6.51
N ALA A 50 1.35 4.47 -7.56
CA ALA A 50 1.07 3.89 -8.87
C ALA A 50 0.99 2.36 -8.83
N LEU A 51 1.97 1.72 -8.18
CA LEU A 51 2.00 0.25 -8.06
C LEU A 51 0.82 -0.27 -7.23
N ARG A 52 0.43 0.43 -6.15
CA ARG A 52 -0.77 0.07 -5.37
C ARG A 52 -2.05 0.21 -6.18
N PHE A 53 -2.17 1.26 -7.00
CA PHE A 53 -3.32 1.44 -7.88
C PHE A 53 -3.43 0.28 -8.89
N GLU A 54 -2.33 -0.06 -9.56
CA GLU A 54 -2.28 -1.18 -10.50
C GLU A 54 -2.66 -2.50 -9.81
N LEU A 55 -2.07 -2.77 -8.64
CA LEU A 55 -2.38 -3.97 -7.85
C LEU A 55 -3.86 -4.03 -7.47
N ARG A 56 -4.48 -2.92 -7.08
CA ARG A 56 -5.93 -2.85 -6.80
C ARG A 56 -6.76 -3.19 -8.04
N VAL A 57 -6.42 -2.63 -9.20
CA VAL A 57 -7.13 -2.91 -10.45
C VAL A 57 -7.05 -4.39 -10.81
N LEU A 58 -5.88 -5.02 -10.65
CA LEU A 58 -5.70 -6.44 -10.90
C LEU A 58 -6.50 -7.31 -9.92
N LEU A 59 -6.45 -7.02 -8.63
CA LEU A 59 -7.23 -7.75 -7.63
C LEU A 59 -8.74 -7.59 -7.85
N ALA A 60 -9.20 -6.41 -8.27
CA ALA A 60 -10.60 -6.20 -8.63
C ALA A 60 -11.01 -7.04 -9.85
N LYS A 61 -10.19 -7.05 -10.92
CA LYS A 61 -10.40 -7.94 -12.08
C LYS A 61 -10.41 -9.42 -11.69
N GLN A 62 -9.54 -9.83 -10.76
CA GLN A 62 -9.48 -11.21 -10.26
C GLN A 62 -10.77 -11.58 -9.53
N LYS A 63 -11.26 -10.70 -8.64
CA LYS A 63 -12.52 -10.89 -7.91
C LYS A 63 -13.73 -10.98 -8.85
N GLU A 64 -13.71 -10.24 -9.96
CA GLU A 64 -14.76 -10.29 -10.98
C GLU A 64 -14.62 -11.48 -11.96
N GLY A 65 -13.57 -12.30 -11.84
CA GLY A 65 -13.30 -13.40 -12.77
C GLY A 65 -12.86 -12.96 -14.16
N LYS A 66 -12.40 -11.71 -14.31
CA LYS A 66 -12.01 -11.08 -15.59
C LYS A 66 -10.50 -10.99 -15.79
N ILE A 67 -9.71 -11.45 -14.81
CA ILE A 67 -8.24 -11.39 -14.90
C ILE A 67 -7.71 -12.47 -15.86
N ARG A 68 -6.75 -12.09 -16.69
CA ARG A 68 -6.06 -13.03 -17.59
C ARG A 68 -4.90 -13.73 -16.88
N ALA A 69 -4.50 -14.91 -17.36
CA ALA A 69 -3.45 -15.71 -16.72
C ALA A 69 -2.10 -14.98 -16.65
N GLU A 70 -1.77 -14.19 -17.66
CA GLU A 70 -0.58 -13.34 -17.69
C GLU A 70 -0.66 -12.20 -16.67
N GLU A 71 -1.83 -11.63 -16.43
CA GLU A 71 -2.04 -10.56 -15.43
C GLU A 71 -1.87 -11.10 -14.01
N VAL A 72 -2.36 -12.32 -13.73
CA VAL A 72 -2.17 -12.99 -12.42
C VAL A 72 -0.70 -13.16 -12.07
N ARG A 73 0.15 -13.50 -13.06
CA ARG A 73 1.59 -13.72 -12.85
C ARG A 73 2.33 -12.44 -12.41
N VAL A 74 1.77 -11.27 -12.69
CA VAL A 74 2.39 -9.97 -12.36
C VAL A 74 2.11 -9.55 -10.92
N ILE A 75 1.02 -10.04 -10.32
CA ILE A 75 0.56 -9.65 -8.97
C ILE A 75 1.66 -9.81 -7.90
N PRO A 76 2.38 -10.96 -7.78
CA PRO A 76 3.45 -11.10 -6.80
C PRO A 76 4.60 -10.11 -7.03
N GLY A 77 4.91 -9.81 -8.30
CA GLY A 77 5.94 -8.85 -8.68
C GLY A 77 5.61 -7.42 -8.24
N LEU A 78 4.34 -7.00 -8.39
CA LEU A 78 3.87 -5.70 -7.92
C LEU A 78 3.94 -5.61 -6.40
N ALA A 79 3.44 -6.62 -5.68
CA ALA A 79 3.50 -6.67 -4.23
C ALA A 79 4.95 -6.59 -3.71
N SER A 80 5.88 -7.32 -4.34
CA SER A 80 7.32 -7.26 -4.03
C SER A 80 7.91 -5.87 -4.31
N ASN A 81 7.57 -5.25 -5.44
CA ASN A 81 8.04 -3.90 -5.79
C ASN A 81 7.55 -2.84 -4.81
N ILE A 82 6.28 -2.91 -4.39
CA ILE A 82 5.71 -2.01 -3.39
C ILE A 82 6.50 -2.12 -2.08
N ARG A 83 6.71 -3.34 -1.58
CA ARG A 83 7.46 -3.59 -0.34
C ARG A 83 8.87 -3.03 -0.40
N ARG A 84 9.64 -3.35 -1.44
CA ARG A 84 11.00 -2.84 -1.64
C ARG A 84 11.06 -1.32 -1.74
N THR A 85 10.04 -0.70 -2.33
CA THR A 85 9.99 0.76 -2.48
C THR A 85 9.64 1.44 -1.15
N LEU A 86 8.78 0.84 -0.34
CA LEU A 86 8.50 1.30 1.03
C LEU A 86 9.71 1.17 1.95
N GLU A 87 10.46 0.06 1.85
CA GLU A 87 11.74 -0.12 2.53
C GLU A 87 12.73 1.00 2.16
N ARG A 88 12.85 1.31 0.86
CA ARG A 88 13.68 2.43 0.38
C ARG A 88 13.22 3.77 0.90
N LEU A 89 11.90 4.00 1.01
CA LEU A 89 11.32 5.19 1.61
C LEU A 89 11.61 5.32 3.10
N GLY A 90 12.10 4.26 3.76
CA GLY A 90 12.25 4.24 5.21
C GLY A 90 10.91 4.24 5.95
N THR A 91 9.83 3.85 5.27
CA THR A 91 8.48 3.79 5.83
C THR A 91 8.06 2.34 6.00
N THR A 92 7.72 1.93 7.22
CA THR A 92 7.15 0.62 7.52
C THR A 92 5.64 0.67 7.42
N ASN A 93 5.09 1.11 6.28
CA ASN A 93 3.63 1.08 6.14
C ASN A 93 3.20 -0.34 5.72
N PRO A 94 2.30 -1.02 6.45
CA PRO A 94 2.08 -2.45 6.37
C PRO A 94 1.27 -2.76 5.12
N VAL A 95 1.96 -3.00 4.02
CA VAL A 95 1.40 -3.73 2.87
C VAL A 95 1.41 -5.23 3.17
N GLU A 96 1.66 -5.64 4.42
CA GLU A 96 1.67 -7.05 4.82
C GLU A 96 0.31 -7.57 5.27
N GLU A 97 -0.60 -6.73 5.78
CA GLU A 97 -1.86 -7.23 6.36
C GLU A 97 -3.01 -7.42 5.34
N ASP A 98 -2.87 -6.93 4.10
CA ASP A 98 -3.95 -6.97 3.09
C ASP A 98 -3.74 -8.01 1.97
N PHE A 99 -2.64 -8.76 1.97
CA PHE A 99 -2.25 -9.62 0.86
C PHE A 99 -1.88 -11.03 1.33
N ASP A 100 -2.82 -11.72 1.97
CA ASP A 100 -2.79 -13.17 2.04
C ASP A 100 -3.05 -13.71 0.62
N PHE A 101 -1.97 -14.20 -0.02
CA PHE A 101 -2.04 -14.94 -1.30
C PHE A 101 -2.27 -16.43 -1.05
#